data_AF-A0AAV6GW68-F1
#
_entry.id   AF-A0AAV6GW68-F1
#
_cell.length_a   1.000
_cell.length_b   1.000
_cell.length_c   1.000
_cell.angle_alpha   90.00
_cell.angle_beta   90.00
_cell.angle_gamma   90.00
#
_symmetry.space_group_name_H-M   'P 1'
#
loop_
_entity.id
_entity.type
_entity.pdbx_description
1 polymer ?
#
loop_
_entity_poly.entity_id
_entity_poly.type
_entity_poly.pdbx_seq_one_letter_code
_entity_poly.pdbx_strand_id
1 'polypeptide(L)'
;MHWVEWCWGSGSGKLHQVGWCWGSGSGRLHQVEWYGGSGSGSLHQVGWCWSSGSGKLHQVEWYWGSGSGKLHQVEWYWGSGLGKLHRVGWCWGSGSGKLHQVGWCWGSGSGKLHQVGWC
;
A
#
# COMPACT_ATOMS: atom_id res chain seq x y z
N MET A 1 14.76 7.85 20.37
CA MET A 1 13.85 7.30 19.33
C MET A 1 12.50 7.15 19.99
N HIS A 2 11.44 7.71 19.41
CA HIS A 2 10.11 7.67 20.01
C HIS A 2 9.32 6.54 19.33
N TRP A 3 9.17 5.42 20.02
CA TRP A 3 8.34 4.31 19.58
C TRP A 3 6.91 4.57 20.03
N VAL A 4 5.96 4.44 19.12
CA VAL A 4 4.54 4.63 19.42
C VAL A 4 3.84 3.28 19.30
N GLU A 5 3.30 2.78 20.40
CA GLU A 5 2.52 1.54 20.38
C GLU A 5 1.24 1.68 19.57
N TRP A 6 0.46 2.72 19.88
CA TRP A 6 -0.84 2.98 19.29
C TRP A 6 -0.95 4.44 18.87
N CYS A 7 -1.32 4.66 17.62
CA CYS A 7 -1.65 5.98 17.10
C CYS A 7 -3.07 5.95 16.54
N TRP A 8 -3.97 6.73 17.15
CA TRP A 8 -5.33 6.93 16.64
C TRP A 8 -5.56 8.40 16.37
N GLY A 9 -5.98 8.76 15.15
CA GLY A 9 -6.35 10.15 14.89
C GLY A 9 -6.57 10.50 13.42
N SER A 10 -7.22 11.65 13.22
CA SER A 10 -7.40 12.27 11.92
C SER A 10 -6.50 13.49 11.83
N GLY A 11 -5.47 13.46 11.00
CA GLY A 11 -4.53 14.58 10.92
C GLY A 11 -3.33 14.34 10.02
N SER A 12 -2.54 15.39 9.83
CA SER A 12 -1.29 15.36 9.09
C SER A 12 -0.10 15.37 10.05
N GLY A 13 0.81 14.42 9.88
CA GLY A 13 1.94 14.23 10.79
C GLY A 13 3.03 13.34 10.22
N LYS A 14 4.20 13.36 10.87
CA LYS A 14 5.32 12.44 10.58
C LYS A 14 5.53 11.52 11.78
N LEU A 15 5.41 10.21 11.60
CA LEU A 15 5.75 9.22 12.61
C LEU A 15 6.79 8.26 12.04
N HIS A 16 7.68 7.78 12.91
CA HIS A 16 8.92 7.12 12.49
C HIS A 16 9.03 5.66 12.93
N GLN A 17 8.29 5.25 13.97
CA GLN A 17 8.11 3.87 14.38
C GLN A 17 6.77 3.74 15.08
N VAL A 18 5.84 2.98 14.49
CA VAL A 18 4.50 2.78 15.02
C VAL A 18 4.16 1.30 14.98
N GLY A 19 3.74 0.74 16.12
CA GLY A 19 3.17 -0.61 16.14
C GLY A 19 1.85 -0.63 15.37
N TRP A 20 0.87 0.10 15.89
CA TRP A 20 -0.49 0.15 15.35
C TRP A 20 -0.90 1.59 15.03
N CYS A 21 -1.25 1.85 13.79
CA CYS A 21 -1.74 3.15 13.35
C CYS A 21 -3.13 3.00 12.75
N TRP A 22 -4.13 3.63 13.37
CA TRP A 22 -5.49 3.72 12.85
C TRP A 22 -5.90 5.17 12.61
N GLY A 23 -6.33 5.53 11.40
CA GLY A 23 -6.74 6.91 11.18
C GLY A 23 -7.07 7.29 9.76
N SER A 24 -7.63 8.50 9.63
CA SER A 24 -7.98 9.10 8.35
C SER A 24 -7.29 10.43 8.17
N GLY A 25 -6.39 10.55 7.19
CA GLY A 25 -5.60 11.77 7.04
C GLY A 25 -4.43 11.66 6.08
N SER A 26 -3.66 12.75 6.01
CA SER A 26 -2.53 12.88 5.10
C SER A 26 -1.21 13.00 5.85
N GLY A 27 -0.50 11.88 5.99
CA GLY A 27 0.71 11.79 6.80
C GLY A 27 1.88 11.10 6.11
N ARG A 28 3.07 11.23 6.73
CA ARG A 28 4.27 10.46 6.37
C ARG A 28 4.60 9.50 7.50
N LEU A 29 4.46 8.21 7.23
CA LEU A 29 4.71 7.16 8.21
C LEU A 29 5.92 6.36 7.75
N HIS A 30 6.83 6.11 8.68
CA HIS A 30 8.04 5.32 8.50
C HIS A 30 7.96 4.18 9.51
N GLN A 31 8.24 2.95 9.09
CA GLN A 31 8.18 1.72 9.90
C GLN A 31 6.88 1.58 10.68
N VAL A 32 5.90 0.97 10.03
CA VAL A 32 4.61 0.64 10.63
C VAL A 32 4.40 -0.86 10.58
N GLU A 33 4.14 -1.51 11.71
CA GLU A 33 3.75 -2.94 11.66
C GLU A 33 2.34 -3.09 11.10
N TRP A 34 1.38 -2.33 11.64
CA TRP A 34 -0.02 -2.38 11.25
C TRP A 34 -0.57 -0.98 10.97
N TYR A 35 -0.99 -0.75 9.72
CA TYR A 35 -1.68 0.47 9.30
C TYR A 35 -3.12 0.14 8.88
N GLY A 36 -4.09 0.86 9.44
CA GLY A 36 -5.50 0.79 9.07
C GLY A 36 -6.05 2.20 8.84
N GLY A 37 -6.54 2.52 7.66
CA GLY A 37 -6.97 3.90 7.43
C GLY A 37 -7.61 4.23 6.11
N SER A 38 -8.04 5.48 6.02
CA SER A 38 -8.53 6.06 4.76
C SER A 38 -7.97 7.47 4.56
N GLY A 39 -7.30 7.72 3.45
CA GLY A 39 -6.67 9.02 3.24
C GLY A 39 -5.54 9.02 2.23
N SER A 40 -4.75 10.08 2.30
CA SER A 40 -3.69 10.34 1.32
C SER A 40 -2.33 10.59 1.95
N GLY A 41 -1.52 9.54 2.04
CA GLY A 41 -0.24 9.57 2.75
C GLY A 41 0.93 8.98 1.99
N SER A 42 2.12 9.09 2.57
CA SER A 42 3.28 8.31 2.18
C SER A 42 3.68 7.37 3.31
N LEU A 43 3.59 6.07 3.07
CA LEU A 43 3.98 5.01 4.00
C LEU A 43 5.27 4.36 3.50
N HIS A 44 6.24 4.20 4.39
CA HIS A 44 7.52 3.58 4.09
C HIS A 44 7.81 2.47 5.10
N GLN A 45 8.03 1.25 4.63
CA GLN A 45 8.18 0.04 5.44
C GLN A 45 6.91 -0.26 6.23
N VAL A 46 6.02 -1.05 5.64
CA VAL A 46 4.79 -1.49 6.32
C VAL A 46 4.70 -3.01 6.29
N GLY A 47 4.50 -3.63 7.45
CA GLY A 47 4.19 -5.06 7.49
C GLY A 47 2.80 -5.30 6.88
N TRP A 48 1.78 -4.79 7.54
CA TRP A 48 0.38 -4.94 7.16
C TRP A 48 -0.28 -3.59 6.93
N CYS A 49 -0.79 -3.38 5.72
CA CYS A 49 -1.44 -2.14 5.33
C CYS A 49 -2.85 -2.42 4.86
N TRP A 50 -3.84 -1.97 5.62
CA TRP A 50 -5.23 -1.89 5.20
C TRP A 50 -5.61 -0.43 4.93
N SER A 51 -5.76 -0.06 3.66
CA SER A 51 -6.06 1.33 3.30
C SER A 51 -7.12 1.46 2.22
N SER A 52 -8.03 2.43 2.39
CA SER A 52 -8.92 2.90 1.32
C SER A 52 -8.63 4.38 0.99
N GLY A 53 -7.98 4.64 -0.14
CA GLY A 53 -7.55 6.02 -0.45
C GLY A 53 -6.44 6.14 -1.48
N SER A 54 -5.75 7.28 -1.45
CA SER A 54 -4.76 7.63 -2.48
C SER A 54 -3.40 7.99 -1.91
N GLY A 55 -2.40 7.11 -2.07
CA GLY A 55 -1.12 7.27 -1.39
C GLY A 55 0.10 6.75 -2.14
N LYS A 56 1.26 6.97 -1.53
CA LYS A 56 2.52 6.36 -1.95
C LYS A 56 2.96 5.35 -0.89
N LEU A 57 3.17 4.12 -1.29
CA LEU A 57 3.61 3.04 -0.42
C LEU A 57 4.94 2.50 -0.94
N HIS A 58 5.95 2.56 -0.07
CA HIS A 58 7.27 2.01 -0.33
C HIS A 58 7.51 0.85 0.62
N GLN A 59 7.67 -0.36 0.07
CA GLN A 59 7.87 -1.61 0.79
C GLN A 59 6.72 -1.94 1.73
N VAL A 60 5.85 -2.79 1.24
CA VAL A 60 4.73 -3.36 1.97
C VAL A 60 4.80 -4.87 1.84
N GLU A 61 4.73 -5.58 2.95
CA GLU A 61 4.68 -7.04 2.91
C GLU A 61 3.27 -7.48 2.48
N TRP A 62 2.25 -6.99 3.18
CA TRP A 62 0.84 -7.27 2.92
C TRP A 62 0.04 -6.00 2.73
N TYR A 63 -0.47 -5.79 1.52
CA TYR A 63 -1.35 -4.68 1.21
C TYR A 63 -2.76 -5.19 0.91
N TRP A 64 -3.74 -4.68 1.66
CA TRP A 64 -5.16 -4.84 1.39
C TRP A 64 -5.81 -3.48 1.22
N GLY A 65 -6.51 -3.24 0.10
CA GLY A 65 -7.14 -1.94 -0.03
C GLY A 65 -7.85 -1.64 -1.32
N SER A 66 -8.45 -0.46 -1.37
CA SER A 66 -9.04 0.08 -2.59
C SER A 66 -8.67 1.54 -2.78
N GLY A 67 -8.42 1.95 -4.02
CA GLY A 67 -8.12 3.35 -4.34
C GLY A 67 -6.99 3.56 -5.32
N SER A 68 -6.35 4.72 -5.27
CA SER A 68 -5.43 5.18 -6.32
C SER A 68 -4.07 5.61 -5.81
N GLY A 69 -3.03 4.84 -6.10
CA GLY A 69 -1.73 5.06 -5.48
C GLY A 69 -0.52 4.60 -6.28
N LYS A 70 0.66 4.89 -5.75
CA LYS A 70 1.93 4.34 -6.22
C LYS A 70 2.46 3.36 -5.19
N LEU A 71 2.60 2.11 -5.59
CA LEU A 71 3.17 1.03 -4.79
C LEU A 71 4.49 0.60 -5.46
N HIS A 72 5.60 0.68 -4.72
CA HIS A 72 6.92 0.35 -5.27
C HIS A 72 7.29 -1.11 -5.02
N GLN A 73 7.48 -1.43 -3.74
CA GLN A 73 7.72 -2.74 -3.12
C GLN A 73 6.43 -3.38 -2.58
N VAL A 74 5.85 -4.42 -3.19
CA VAL A 74 4.77 -5.17 -2.51
C VAL A 74 5.01 -6.67 -2.64
N GLU A 75 4.94 -7.43 -1.54
CA GLU A 75 5.02 -8.89 -1.63
C GLU A 75 3.66 -9.50 -1.97
N TRP A 76 2.64 -9.14 -1.20
CA TRP A 76 1.25 -9.55 -1.41
C TRP A 76 0.35 -8.33 -1.55
N TYR A 77 -0.23 -8.18 -2.74
CA TYR A 77 -1.21 -7.14 -3.03
C TYR A 77 -2.59 -7.76 -3.21
N TRP A 78 -3.56 -7.29 -2.44
CA TRP A 78 -4.97 -7.54 -2.66
C TRP A 78 -5.75 -6.23 -2.73
N GLY A 79 -6.42 -5.97 -3.84
CA GLY A 79 -7.22 -4.76 -3.92
C GLY A 79 -7.83 -4.42 -5.26
N SER A 80 -8.61 -3.35 -5.25
CA SER A 80 -9.23 -2.81 -6.47
C SER A 80 -8.94 -1.31 -6.62
N GLY A 81 -8.59 -0.88 -7.85
CA GLY A 81 -8.38 0.54 -8.10
C GLY A 81 -7.37 0.91 -9.17
N LEU A 82 -7.03 2.21 -9.21
CA LEU A 82 -6.25 2.84 -10.27
C LEU A 82 -4.84 3.19 -9.77
N GLY A 83 -3.81 2.41 -10.10
CA GLY A 83 -2.49 2.60 -9.48
C GLY A 83 -1.30 2.30 -10.37
N LYS A 84 -0.12 2.71 -9.90
CA LYS A 84 1.17 2.23 -10.45
C LYS A 84 1.77 1.26 -9.44
N LEU A 85 1.92 0.01 -9.83
CA LEU A 85 2.62 -1.03 -9.07
C LEU A 85 3.94 -1.35 -9.78
N HIS A 86 5.06 -1.17 -9.09
CA HIS A 86 6.37 -1.31 -9.71
C HIS A 86 6.92 -2.73 -9.61
N ARG A 87 6.92 -3.32 -8.41
CA ARG A 87 7.35 -4.68 -8.17
C ARG A 87 6.41 -5.36 -7.19
N VAL A 88 5.76 -6.41 -7.66
CA VAL A 88 4.79 -7.18 -6.87
C VAL A 88 5.12 -8.66 -6.93
N GLY A 89 5.18 -9.33 -5.79
CA GLY A 89 5.32 -10.79 -5.75
C GLY A 89 4.04 -11.46 -6.26
N TRP A 90 2.96 -11.26 -5.52
CA TRP A 90 1.63 -11.77 -5.79
C TRP A 90 0.62 -10.62 -5.83
N CYS A 91 -0.15 -10.55 -6.91
CA CYS A 91 -1.15 -9.53 -7.13
C CYS A 91 -2.51 -10.17 -7.36
N TRP A 92 -3.47 -9.90 -6.47
CA TRP A 92 -4.87 -10.24 -6.67
C TRP A 92 -5.73 -8.98 -6.73
N GLY A 93 -6.46 -8.77 -7.82
CA GLY A 93 -7.27 -7.56 -7.89
C GLY A 93 -7.91 -7.25 -9.23
N SER A 94 -8.84 -6.30 -9.17
CA SER A 94 -9.54 -5.77 -10.35
C SER A 94 -9.37 -4.25 -10.41
N GLY A 95 -8.79 -3.74 -11.50
CA GLY A 95 -8.46 -2.32 -11.60
C GLY A 95 -7.64 -1.95 -12.83
N SER A 96 -7.54 -0.65 -13.10
CA SER A 96 -6.82 -0.09 -14.25
C SER A 96 -5.53 0.57 -13.79
N GLY A 97 -4.39 -0.07 -14.03
CA GLY A 97 -3.11 0.41 -13.50
C GLY A 97 -1.93 0.16 -14.43
N LYS A 98 -0.75 0.65 -14.04
CA LYS A 98 0.51 0.22 -14.65
C LYS A 98 1.18 -0.76 -13.70
N LEU A 99 1.33 -2.01 -14.12
CA LEU A 99 2.09 -3.03 -13.41
C LEU A 99 3.40 -3.27 -14.16
N HIS A 100 4.53 -3.02 -13.50
CA HIS A 100 5.83 -3.06 -14.17
C HIS A 100 6.48 -4.44 -14.06
N GLN A 101 6.63 -4.98 -12.85
CA GLN A 101 7.09 -6.34 -12.61
C GLN A 101 6.16 -7.05 -11.64
N VAL A 102 5.61 -8.18 -12.05
CA VAL A 102 4.74 -9.01 -11.22
C VAL A 102 5.20 -10.47 -11.30
N GLY A 103 5.34 -11.13 -10.16
CA GLY A 103 5.63 -12.57 -10.13
C GLY A 103 4.40 -13.37 -10.58
N TRP A 104 3.31 -13.21 -9.85
CA TRP A 104 2.01 -13.83 -10.08
C TRP A 104 0.89 -12.80 -10.04
N CYS A 105 0.01 -12.82 -11.04
CA CYS A 105 -1.14 -11.94 -11.12
C CYS A 105 -2.42 -12.74 -11.28
N TRP A 106 -3.49 -12.35 -10.58
CA TRP A 106 -4.83 -12.90 -10.77
C TRP A 106 -5.88 -11.78 -10.67
N GLY A 107 -6.77 -11.72 -11.66
CA GLY A 107 -7.92 -10.81 -11.64
C GLY A 107 -8.15 -10.09 -12.96
N SER A 108 -9.20 -9.27 -12.99
CA SER A 108 -9.74 -8.64 -14.20
C SER A 108 -9.53 -7.13 -14.16
N GLY A 109 -8.56 -6.63 -14.93
CA GLY A 109 -8.17 -5.23 -14.96
C GLY A 109 -7.66 -4.77 -16.31
N SER A 110 -7.96 -3.52 -16.70
CA SER A 110 -7.57 -2.91 -17.99
C SER A 110 -6.21 -2.20 -17.94
N GLY A 111 -5.26 -2.77 -17.19
CA GLY A 111 -3.95 -2.17 -16.93
C GLY A 111 -2.89 -2.49 -17.99
N LYS A 112 -1.85 -1.64 -18.08
CA LYS A 112 -0.63 -1.96 -18.83
C LYS A 112 0.29 -2.81 -17.96
N LEU A 113 0.48 -4.07 -18.33
CA LEU A 113 1.45 -5.00 -17.74
C LEU A 113 2.72 -5.00 -18.58
N HIS A 114 3.87 -4.68 -17.99
CA HIS A 114 5.14 -4.63 -18.72
C HIS A 114 5.92 -5.95 -18.63
N GLN A 115 6.05 -6.52 -17.43
CA GLN A 115 6.64 -7.84 -17.23
C GLN A 115 5.89 -8.62 -16.17
N VAL A 116 5.54 -9.85 -16.52
CA VAL A 116 4.86 -10.78 -15.61
C VAL A 116 5.47 -12.15 -15.75
N GLY A 117 5.77 -12.79 -14.61
CA GLY A 117 6.20 -14.19 -14.59
C GLY A 117 5.03 -15.12 -14.95
N TRP A 118 3.89 -14.94 -14.28
CA TRP A 118 2.69 -15.76 -14.42
C TRP A 118 1.42 -14.90 -14.21
N CYS A 119 0.45 -15.02 -15.12
CA CYS A 119 -0.87 -14.35 -15.09
C CYS A 119 -1.98 -15.38 -15.18
#